data_AF-A0AAE4LJF2-F1
#
_entry.id   AF-A0AAE4LJF2-F1
#
_cell.length_a   1.000
_cell.length_b   1.000
_cell.length_c   1.000
_cell.angle_alpha   90.00
_cell.angle_beta   90.00
_cell.angle_gamma   90.00
#
_symmetry.space_group_name_H-M   'P 1'
#
loop_
_entity.id
_entity.type
_entity.pdbx_description
1 polymer ?
#
loop_
_entity_poly.entity_id
_entity_poly.type
_entity_poly.pdbx_seq_one_letter_code
_entity_poly.pdbx_strand_id
1 'polypeptide(L)'
;MDWYENLPKSCPPKDAKEPSGGSYYRILNSEHPSNTDFLSYRALDPNKRFAVSECQAMAISLFTDIASCQAIAKLPKFKGKDLHIGELTLTKSDGLIAHTPNKNSTNHYSWWRSKCFDIKSVRLVNE
;
A
#
# COMPACT_ATOMS: atom_id res chain seq x y z
N MET A 1 3.21 -18.62 -1.83
CA MET A 1 2.18 -17.57 -1.87
C MET A 1 2.13 -17.05 -3.29
N ASP A 2 0.94 -16.86 -3.84
CA ASP A 2 0.78 -16.28 -5.17
C ASP A 2 0.60 -14.77 -5.04
N TRP A 3 1.47 -14.02 -5.72
CA TRP A 3 1.42 -12.56 -5.75
C TRP A 3 0.34 -12.07 -6.70
N TYR A 4 -0.29 -10.93 -6.36
CA TYR A 4 -1.27 -10.31 -7.25
C TYR A 4 -0.61 -9.76 -8.52
N GLU A 5 0.57 -9.17 -8.38
CA GLU A 5 1.40 -8.68 -9.48
C GLU A 5 2.58 -9.63 -9.75
N ASN A 6 3.17 -9.56 -10.95
CA ASN A 6 4.33 -10.39 -11.29
C ASN A 6 5.62 -9.81 -10.67
N LEU A 7 5.95 -10.28 -9.47
CA LEU A 7 7.12 -9.81 -8.72
C LEU A 7 8.42 -10.52 -9.17
N PRO A 8 9.56 -9.81 -9.22
CA PRO A 8 10.87 -10.41 -9.41
C PRO A 8 11.21 -11.43 -8.33
N LYS A 9 12.07 -12.41 -8.62
CA LYS A 9 12.49 -13.46 -7.66
C LYS A 9 13.05 -12.92 -6.33
N SER A 10 13.62 -11.72 -6.33
CA SER A 10 14.18 -11.06 -5.13
C SER A 10 13.18 -10.15 -4.42
N CYS A 11 11.88 -10.23 -4.77
CA CYS A 11 10.83 -9.39 -4.24
C CYS A 11 9.62 -10.26 -3.80
N PRO A 12 9.11 -10.10 -2.57
CA PRO A 12 9.50 -9.16 -1.50
C PRO A 12 10.94 -9.39 -0.98
N PRO A 13 11.55 -8.42 -0.28
CA PRO A 13 12.87 -8.60 0.32
C PRO A 13 12.80 -9.64 1.46
N LYS A 14 13.93 -10.29 1.75
CA LYS A 14 14.00 -11.42 2.70
C LYS A 14 13.58 -11.07 4.14
N ASP A 15 13.67 -9.79 4.50
CA ASP A 15 13.30 -9.27 5.80
C ASP A 15 11.82 -8.87 5.89
N ALA A 16 11.06 -8.89 4.78
CA ALA A 16 9.62 -8.73 4.79
C ALA A 16 8.97 -9.85 5.62
N LYS A 17 7.92 -9.50 6.36
CA LYS A 17 7.26 -10.38 7.34
C LYS A 17 5.80 -10.58 6.97
N GLU A 18 5.27 -11.71 7.41
CA GLU A 18 3.82 -11.93 7.42
C GLU A 18 3.18 -10.90 8.37
N PRO A 19 2.07 -10.25 7.99
CA PRO A 19 1.30 -9.43 8.90
C PRO A 19 0.82 -10.26 10.09
N SER A 20 1.10 -9.78 11.31
CA SER A 20 0.72 -10.44 12.57
C SER A 20 -0.66 -10.02 13.07
N GLY A 21 -1.52 -9.47 12.19
CA GLY A 21 -2.71 -8.72 12.57
C GLY A 21 -2.40 -7.26 12.91
N GLY A 22 -3.41 -6.39 12.80
CA GLY A 22 -3.32 -4.95 13.05
C GLY A 22 -3.94 -4.12 11.92
N SER A 23 -4.36 -2.89 12.26
CA SER A 23 -4.93 -1.94 11.31
C SER A 23 -3.82 -1.22 10.55
N TYR A 24 -3.95 -1.24 9.22
CA TYR A 24 -3.19 -0.43 8.29
C TYR A 24 -4.12 0.53 7.57
N TYR A 25 -3.58 1.64 7.10
CA TYR A 25 -4.32 2.68 6.41
C TYR A 25 -3.70 2.97 5.07
N ARG A 26 -4.54 3.29 4.09
CA ARG A 26 -4.10 3.68 2.75
C ARG A 26 -5.05 4.70 2.14
N ILE A 27 -4.49 5.62 1.37
CA ILE A 27 -5.24 6.56 0.54
C ILE A 27 -5.79 5.81 -0.69
N LEU A 28 -7.09 5.95 -0.92
CA LEU A 28 -7.86 5.40 -2.04
C LEU A 28 -8.31 6.53 -2.96
N ASN A 29 -8.54 6.24 -4.24
CA ASN A 29 -8.98 7.22 -5.24
C ASN A 29 -10.49 7.13 -5.56
N SER A 30 -11.24 6.37 -4.75
CA SER A 30 -12.67 6.09 -4.96
C SER A 30 -13.32 5.76 -3.62
N GLU A 31 -14.58 6.18 -3.44
CA GLU A 31 -15.43 5.80 -2.31
C GLU A 31 -15.69 4.29 -2.30
N HIS A 32 -15.64 3.63 -3.46
CA HIS A 32 -15.73 2.18 -3.56
C HIS A 32 -14.35 1.60 -3.82
N PRO A 33 -13.71 0.94 -2.81
CA PRO A 33 -12.40 0.35 -2.97
C PRO A 33 -12.37 -0.65 -4.12
N SER A 34 -11.40 -0.49 -5.01
CA SER A 34 -11.25 -1.28 -6.22
C SER A 34 -9.83 -1.83 -6.35
N ASN A 35 -9.61 -2.86 -7.16
CA ASN A 35 -8.28 -3.43 -7.31
C ASN A 35 -7.24 -2.41 -7.80
N THR A 36 -7.67 -1.37 -8.52
CA THR A 36 -6.78 -0.28 -8.97
C THR A 36 -6.23 0.56 -7.82
N ASP A 37 -6.93 0.64 -6.67
CA ASP A 37 -6.41 1.31 -5.47
C ASP A 37 -5.25 0.54 -4.82
N PHE A 38 -5.10 -0.74 -5.18
CA PHE A 38 -4.11 -1.67 -4.63
C PHE A 38 -3.15 -2.18 -5.72
N LEU A 39 -2.93 -1.38 -6.75
CA LEU A 39 -1.82 -1.58 -7.67
C LEU A 39 -0.58 -0.83 -7.17
N SER A 40 0.58 -1.44 -7.39
CA SER A 40 1.87 -0.82 -7.14
C SER A 40 2.11 0.39 -8.06
N TYR A 41 3.04 1.27 -7.69
CA TYR A 41 3.42 2.37 -8.57
C TYR A 41 4.00 1.86 -9.90
N ARG A 42 4.71 0.74 -9.88
CA ARG A 42 5.23 0.10 -11.10
C ARG A 42 4.11 -0.43 -12.00
N ALA A 43 3.03 -1.00 -11.46
CA ALA A 43 1.88 -1.41 -12.27
C ALA A 43 1.12 -0.21 -12.86
N LEU A 44 0.99 0.87 -12.09
CA LEU A 44 0.32 2.09 -12.55
C LEU A 44 1.14 2.86 -13.60
N ASP A 45 2.47 2.76 -13.55
CA ASP A 45 3.36 3.42 -14.51
C ASP A 45 4.56 2.50 -14.88
N PRO A 46 4.36 1.55 -15.81
CA PRO A 46 5.34 0.50 -16.13
C PRO A 46 6.67 1.01 -16.68
N ASN A 47 6.67 2.19 -17.31
CA ASN A 47 7.84 2.75 -17.98
C ASN A 47 8.57 3.81 -17.15
N LYS A 48 7.97 4.25 -16.04
CA LYS A 48 8.59 5.27 -15.19
C LYS A 48 9.83 4.75 -14.50
N ARG A 49 10.81 5.65 -14.40
CA ARG A 49 11.99 5.45 -13.54
C ARG A 49 11.67 6.00 -12.16
N PHE A 50 11.64 5.10 -11.17
CA PHE A 50 11.46 5.47 -9.77
C PHE A 50 12.81 5.74 -9.11
N ALA A 51 12.83 6.64 -8.12
CA ALA A 51 14.01 6.95 -7.30
C ALA A 51 14.20 5.96 -6.13
N VAL A 52 13.66 4.75 -6.27
CA VAL A 52 13.71 3.65 -5.29
C VAL A 52 14.01 2.34 -6.05
N SER A 53 14.29 1.26 -5.33
CA SER A 53 14.46 -0.05 -5.96
C SER A 53 13.19 -0.52 -6.68
N GLU A 54 13.34 -1.38 -7.68
CA GLU A 54 12.19 -1.99 -8.38
C GLU A 54 11.24 -2.69 -7.42
N CYS A 55 11.76 -3.41 -6.43
CA CYS A 55 10.92 -4.10 -5.46
C CYS A 55 10.10 -3.13 -4.60
N GLN A 56 10.66 -1.99 -4.21
CA GLN A 56 9.91 -0.94 -3.51
C GLN A 56 8.90 -0.25 -4.42
N ALA A 57 9.20 -0.05 -5.69
CA ALA A 57 8.24 0.49 -6.67
C ALA A 57 7.05 -0.47 -6.90
N MET A 58 7.26 -1.77 -6.71
CA MET A 58 6.25 -2.83 -6.75
C MET A 58 5.51 -3.03 -5.42
N ALA A 59 5.86 -2.28 -4.38
CA ALA A 59 5.14 -2.32 -3.11
C ALA A 59 3.98 -1.31 -3.09
N ILE A 60 2.97 -1.65 -2.31
CA ILE A 60 1.82 -0.80 -1.99
C ILE A 60 2.13 -0.08 -0.68
N SER A 61 2.10 1.25 -0.69
CA SER A 61 2.25 2.05 0.54
C SER A 61 1.08 1.85 1.49
N LEU A 62 1.39 1.49 2.73
CA LEU A 62 0.50 1.43 3.88
C LEU A 62 1.04 2.30 5.02
N PHE A 63 0.16 2.68 5.94
CA PHE A 63 0.49 3.44 7.15
C PHE A 63 -0.11 2.78 8.38
N THR A 64 0.53 2.91 9.54
CA THR A 64 -0.05 2.41 10.80
C THR A 64 -0.92 3.44 11.52
N ASP A 65 -1.11 4.62 10.93
CA ASP A 65 -1.97 5.68 11.47
C ASP A 65 -2.67 6.46 10.35
N ILE A 66 -3.86 6.98 10.67
CA ILE A 66 -4.70 7.77 9.75
C ILE A 66 -4.07 9.15 9.49
N ALA A 67 -3.43 9.76 10.49
CA ALA A 67 -2.88 11.12 10.38
C ALA A 67 -1.79 11.23 9.29
N SER A 68 -0.99 10.19 9.09
CA SER A 68 -0.01 10.06 8.00
C SER A 68 -0.70 10.09 6.64
N CYS A 69 -1.83 9.39 6.49
CA CYS A 69 -2.63 9.44 5.26
C CYS A 69 -3.20 10.84 5.03
N GLN A 70 -3.79 11.46 6.05
CA GLN A 70 -4.35 12.81 5.97
C GLN A 70 -3.29 13.86 5.61
N ALA A 71 -2.09 13.77 6.21
CA ALA A 71 -0.98 14.66 5.88
C ALA A 71 -0.53 14.50 4.43
N ILE A 72 -0.47 13.26 3.93
CA ILE A 72 -0.10 12.98 2.54
C ILE A 72 -1.20 13.43 1.56
N ALA A 73 -2.47 13.26 1.90
CA ALA A 73 -3.61 13.70 1.08
C ALA A 73 -3.61 15.22 0.82
N LYS A 74 -3.01 16.01 1.73
CA LYS A 74 -2.84 17.47 1.59
C LYS A 74 -1.73 17.89 0.62
N LEU A 75 -0.90 16.96 0.13
CA LEU A 75 0.19 17.30 -0.78
C LEU A 75 -0.33 17.82 -2.13
N PRO A 76 0.38 18.75 -2.80
CA PRO A 76 -0.08 19.35 -4.06
C PRO A 76 -0.47 18.36 -5.16
N LYS A 77 0.19 17.20 -5.22
CA LYS A 77 -0.09 16.14 -6.20
C LYS A 77 -1.48 15.48 -6.06
N PHE A 78 -2.15 15.73 -4.95
CA PHE A 78 -3.48 15.23 -4.63
C PHE A 78 -4.55 16.32 -4.59
N LYS A 79 -4.17 17.59 -4.79
CA LYS A 79 -5.10 18.72 -4.78
C LYS A 79 -6.19 18.52 -5.84
N GLY A 80 -7.45 18.60 -5.42
CA GLY A 80 -8.62 18.46 -6.29
C GLY A 80 -8.96 17.02 -6.69
N LYS A 81 -8.30 16.02 -6.10
CA LYS A 81 -8.69 14.62 -6.24
C LYS A 81 -9.68 14.25 -5.15
N ASP A 82 -10.64 13.41 -5.52
CA ASP A 82 -11.54 12.76 -4.58
C ASP A 82 -10.78 11.60 -3.92
N LEU A 83 -10.35 11.81 -2.68
CA LEU A 83 -9.52 10.85 -1.94
C LEU A 83 -10.28 10.37 -0.72
N HIS A 84 -10.12 9.08 -0.45
CA HIS A 84 -10.66 8.43 0.75
C HIS A 84 -9.53 7.74 1.50
N ILE A 85 -9.77 7.37 2.76
CA ILE A 85 -8.85 6.56 3.55
C ILE A 85 -9.51 5.23 3.84
N GLY A 86 -8.86 4.14 3.41
CA GLY A 86 -9.25 2.78 3.75
C GLY A 86 -8.45 2.26 4.93
N GLU A 87 -9.13 1.68 5.91
CA GLU A 87 -8.57 0.81 6.94
C GLU A 87 -8.56 -0.65 6.44
N LEU A 88 -7.45 -1.33 6.68
CA LEU A 88 -7.19 -2.71 6.32
C LEU A 88 -6.74 -3.49 7.55
N THR A 89 -7.34 -4.64 7.80
CA THR A 89 -6.82 -5.61 8.79
C THR A 89 -6.14 -6.75 8.04
N LEU A 90 -4.81 -6.69 7.94
CA LEU A 90 -4.06 -7.68 7.17
C LEU A 90 -3.76 -8.94 8.00
N THR A 91 -3.94 -10.08 7.36
CA THR A 91 -3.59 -11.41 7.86
C THR A 91 -2.32 -11.93 7.17
N LYS A 92 -1.77 -13.03 7.68
CA LYS A 92 -0.64 -13.74 7.06
C LYS A 92 -0.88 -14.17 5.61
N SER A 93 -2.14 -14.28 5.19
CA SER A 93 -2.47 -14.71 3.82
C SER A 93 -2.48 -13.56 2.82
N ASP A 94 -2.57 -12.31 3.28
CA ASP A 94 -2.79 -11.14 2.42
C ASP A 94 -1.51 -10.59 1.78
N GLY A 95 -0.35 -11.13 2.14
CA GLY A 95 0.92 -10.73 1.57
C GLY A 95 2.04 -10.69 2.59
N LEU A 96 3.09 -9.95 2.24
CA LEU A 96 4.19 -9.63 3.14
C LEU A 96 4.33 -8.12 3.27
N ILE A 97 4.75 -7.67 4.44
CA ILE A 97 4.97 -6.27 4.78
C ILE A 97 6.41 -6.03 5.22
N ALA A 98 6.93 -4.84 4.98
CA ALA A 98 8.21 -4.37 5.53
C ALA A 98 8.05 -2.94 6.06
N HIS A 99 8.51 -2.71 7.30
CA HIS A 99 8.57 -1.36 7.86
C HIS A 99 9.60 -0.56 7.09
N THR A 100 9.15 0.47 6.39
CA THR A 100 9.97 1.26 5.47
C THR A 100 9.77 2.75 5.75
N PRO A 101 10.16 3.21 6.95
CA PRO A 101 10.04 4.61 7.30
C PRO A 101 10.87 5.46 6.35
N ASN A 102 10.43 6.69 6.14
CA ASN A 102 11.19 7.69 5.40
C ASN A 102 11.21 9.01 6.18
N LYS A 103 11.93 10.00 5.66
CA LYS A 103 12.09 11.31 6.31
C LYS A 103 10.77 12.01 6.66
N ASN A 104 9.68 11.67 5.97
CA ASN A 104 8.38 12.30 6.10
C ASN A 104 7.34 11.42 6.82
N SER A 105 7.64 10.15 7.10
CA SER A 105 6.73 9.25 7.82
C SER A 105 7.50 8.10 8.45
N THR A 106 7.46 8.03 9.78
CA THR A 106 7.99 6.88 10.56
C THR A 106 7.06 5.67 10.52
N ASN A 107 5.82 5.87 10.08
CA ASN A 107 4.73 4.89 10.18
C ASN A 107 4.42 4.20 8.84
N HIS A 108 5.30 4.37 7.85
CA HIS A 108 5.15 3.83 6.51
C HIS A 108 5.60 2.35 6.40
N TYR A 109 4.77 1.55 5.72
CA TYR A 109 5.03 0.17 5.39
C TYR A 109 4.94 -0.05 3.89
N SER A 110 5.80 -0.93 3.38
CA SER A 110 5.73 -1.47 2.04
C SER A 110 5.00 -2.80 2.11
N TRP A 111 3.93 -2.97 1.33
CA TRP A 111 3.14 -4.20 1.29
C TRP A 111 3.14 -4.81 -0.11
N TRP A 112 3.47 -6.09 -0.19
CA TRP A 112 3.36 -6.87 -1.42
C TRP A 112 2.15 -7.78 -1.29
N ARG A 113 1.08 -7.41 -2.00
CA ARG A 113 -0.23 -8.03 -1.91
C ARG A 113 -0.26 -9.40 -2.58
N SER A 114 -0.83 -10.37 -1.89
CA SER A 114 -1.11 -11.69 -2.45
C SER A 114 -2.44 -11.69 -3.23
N LYS A 115 -2.71 -12.76 -3.97
CA LYS A 115 -4.03 -12.99 -4.57
C LYS A 115 -5.14 -13.30 -3.55
N CYS A 116 -4.79 -13.61 -2.31
CA CYS A 116 -5.75 -13.96 -1.27
C CYS A 116 -6.38 -12.75 -0.59
N PHE A 117 -5.83 -11.55 -0.77
CA PHE A 117 -6.39 -10.34 -0.19
C PHE A 117 -7.81 -10.07 -0.71
N ASP A 118 -8.77 -10.04 0.22
CA ASP A 118 -10.15 -9.69 -0.08
C ASP A 118 -10.35 -8.17 0.05
N ILE A 119 -10.54 -7.51 -1.10
CA ILE A 119 -10.80 -6.07 -1.14
C ILE A 119 -12.08 -5.66 -0.40
N LYS A 120 -13.05 -6.54 -0.26
CA LYS A 120 -14.29 -6.25 0.47
C LYS A 120 -14.07 -6.11 1.97
N SER A 121 -12.91 -6.53 2.48
CA SER A 121 -12.51 -6.33 3.88
C SER A 121 -12.12 -4.88 4.19
N VAL A 122 -11.89 -4.05 3.16
CA VAL A 122 -11.48 -2.65 3.33
C VAL A 122 -12.64 -1.83 3.88
N ARG A 123 -12.40 -1.13 4.98
CA ARG A 123 -13.37 -0.22 5.59
C ARG A 123 -12.99 1.21 5.30
N LEU A 124 -13.90 2.00 4.75
CA LEU A 124 -13.69 3.44 4.67
C LEU A 124 -13.71 4.02 6.09
N VAL A 125 -12.68 4.80 6.40
CA VAL A 125 -12.61 5.63 7.60
C VAL A 125 -12.68 7.06 7.10
N ASN A 126 -13.92 7.55 6.92
CA ASN A 126 -14.17 8.91 6.48
C ASN A 126 -13.57 9.89 7.51
N GLU A 127 -12.93 10.95 7.02
CA GLU A 127 -12.27 11.98 7.82
C GLU A 127 -13.23 12.74 8.74
#